data_AF-A0A7J9T1Z8-F1
#
_entry.id   AF-A0A7J9T1Z8-F1
#
_cell.length_a   1.000
_cell.length_b   1.000
_cell.length_c   1.000
_cell.angle_alpha   90.00
_cell.angle_beta   90.00
_cell.angle_gamma   90.00
#
_symmetry.space_group_name_H-M   'P 1'
#
loop_
_entity.id
_entity.type
_entity.pdbx_description
1 polymer ?
#
loop_
_entity_poly.entity_id
_entity_poly.type
_entity_poly.pdbx_seq_one_letter_code
_entity_poly.pdbx_strand_id
1 'polypeptide(L)' 'MISMEDWITIKNLKKRNPKMGTRSIAKQLDLSRNTVKNALRSEDPPAYKRKPYTNPELQPFQEY' A
#
# COMPACT_ATOMS: atom_id res chain seq x y z
N MET A 1 0.37 -0.35 7.14
CA MET A 1 0.23 -0.79 5.73
C MET A 1 -1.19 -1.28 5.58
N ILE A 2 -1.91 -0.89 4.53
CA ILE A 2 -3.30 -1.37 4.35
C ILE A 2 -3.31 -2.80 3.86
N SER A 3 -4.41 -3.51 4.14
CA SER A 3 -4.63 -4.83 3.55
C SER A 3 -4.82 -4.72 2.04
N MET A 4 -4.59 -5.83 1.33
CA MET A 4 -4.92 -5.94 -0.10
C MET A 4 -6.41 -5.65 -0.34
N GLU A 5 -7.27 -6.11 0.57
CA GLU A 5 -8.72 -5.97 0.49
C GLU A 5 -9.16 -4.50 0.59
N ASP A 6 -8.57 -3.74 1.52
CA ASP A 6 -8.80 -2.29 1.64
C ASP A 6 -8.37 -1.55 0.37
N TRP A 7 -7.19 -1.91 -0.18
CA TRP A 7 -6.67 -1.28 -1.39
C TRP A 7 -7.59 -1.51 -2.59
N ILE A 8 -8.03 -2.74 -2.81
CA ILE A 8 -9.01 -3.10 -3.85
C ILE A 8 -10.32 -2.35 -3.63
N THR A 9 -10.80 -2.27 -2.40
CA THR A 9 -12.06 -1.61 -2.05
C THR A 9 -11.98 -0.10 -2.36
N ILE A 10 -10.88 0.56 -2.01
CA ILE A 10 -10.63 1.97 -2.34
C ILE A 10 -10.65 2.19 -3.86
N LYS A 11 -9.92 1.36 -4.63
CA LYS A 11 -9.88 1.45 -6.11
C LYS A 11 -11.27 1.23 -6.70
N ASN A 12 -12.02 0.25 -6.22
CA ASN A 12 -13.36 -0.08 -6.70
C ASN A 12 -14.38 1.03 -6.40
N LEU A 13 -14.37 1.59 -5.20
CA LEU A 13 -15.24 2.72 -4.84
C LEU A 13 -15.00 3.93 -5.74
N LYS A 14 -13.73 4.26 -5.99
CA LYS A 14 -13.38 5.37 -6.88
C LYS A 14 -13.73 5.10 -8.33
N LYS A 15 -13.55 3.86 -8.81
CA LYS A 15 -13.89 3.44 -10.18
C LYS A 15 -15.40 3.47 -10.42
N ARG A 16 -16.20 2.98 -9.46
CA ARG A 16 -17.67 2.95 -9.54
C ARG A 16 -18.29 4.33 -9.37
N ASN A 17 -17.67 5.20 -8.57
CA ASN A 17 -18.15 6.57 -8.37
C ASN A 17 -17.01 7.60 -8.53
N PRO A 18 -16.73 8.04 -9.77
CA PRO A 18 -15.65 8.98 -10.04
C PRO A 18 -15.81 10.34 -9.34
N LYS A 19 -17.04 10.76 -9.05
CA LYS A 19 -17.33 12.02 -8.34
C LYS A 19 -17.07 11.93 -6.83
N MET A 20 -16.94 10.71 -6.29
CA MET A 20 -16.66 10.50 -4.87
C MET A 20 -15.28 11.02 -4.49
N GLY A 21 -15.22 11.84 -3.44
CA GLY A 21 -13.99 12.44 -2.94
C GLY A 21 -13.15 11.46 -2.11
N THR A 22 -11.86 11.73 -1.98
CA THR A 22 -10.97 10.92 -1.13
C THR A 22 -11.39 10.95 0.34
N ARG A 23 -11.94 12.08 0.80
CA ARG A 23 -12.37 12.27 2.19
C ARG A 23 -13.65 11.48 2.53
N SER A 24 -14.55 11.28 1.56
CA SER A 24 -15.75 10.45 1.77
C SER A 24 -15.39 8.97 1.78
N ILE A 25 -14.52 8.52 0.88
CA ILE A 25 -14.00 7.12 0.88
C ILE A 25 -13.31 6.83 2.21
N ALA A 26 -12.46 7.76 2.69
CA ALA A 26 -11.78 7.65 3.96
C ALA A 26 -12.74 7.48 5.14
N LYS A 27 -13.80 8.29 5.20
CA LYS A 27 -14.84 8.18 6.25
C LYS A 27 -15.61 6.87 6.20
N GLN A 28 -15.90 6.36 5.00
CA GLN A 28 -16.69 5.13 4.83
C GLN A 28 -15.90 3.87 5.21
N LEU A 29 -14.58 3.88 5.00
CA LEU A 29 -13.69 2.75 5.32
C LEU A 29 -12.97 2.90 6.67
N ASP A 30 -13.24 3.98 7.41
CA ASP A 30 -12.53 4.36 8.64
C ASP A 30 -10.98 4.38 8.48
N LEU A 31 -10.53 4.95 7.36
CA LEU A 31 -9.11 5.07 7.03
C LEU A 31 -8.67 6.53 6.99
N SER A 32 -7.36 6.77 7.18
CA SER A 32 -6.83 8.12 6.98
C SER A 32 -6.98 8.58 5.52
N ARG A 33 -7.24 9.87 5.33
CA ARG A 33 -7.27 10.48 3.98
C ARG A 33 -5.99 10.20 3.18
N ASN A 34 -4.84 10.23 3.86
CA ASN A 34 -3.54 10.01 3.23
C ASN A 34 -3.38 8.57 2.75
N THR A 35 -3.92 7.62 3.52
CA THR A 35 -3.97 6.20 3.14
C THR A 35 -4.75 6.02 1.83
N VAL A 36 -5.95 6.60 1.74
CA VAL A 36 -6.78 6.54 0.52
C VAL A 36 -6.09 7.22 -0.66
N LYS A 37 -5.49 8.40 -0.43
CA LYS A 37 -4.75 9.13 -1.47
C LYS A 37 -3.59 8.30 -2.01
N ASN A 38 -2.81 7.67 -1.13
CA ASN A 38 -1.68 6.82 -1.51
C ASN A 38 -2.15 5.56 -2.23
N ALA A 39 -3.22 4.91 -1.77
CA ALA A 39 -3.81 3.73 -2.40
C ALA A 39 -4.28 4.01 -3.83
N LEU A 40 -4.92 5.16 -4.06
CA LEU A 40 -5.36 5.57 -5.40
C LEU A 40 -4.20 5.91 -6.34
N ARG A 41 -3.11 6.45 -5.82
CA ARG A 41 -1.89 6.78 -6.59
C ARG A 41 -1.03 5.55 -6.88
N SER A 42 -1.11 4.52 -6.06
CA SER A 42 -0.39 3.26 -6.28
C SER A 42 -1.04 2.50 -7.44
N GLU A 43 -0.22 2.12 -8.43
CA GLU A 43 -0.64 1.19 -9.48
C GLU A 43 -0.61 -0.24 -8.97
N ASP A 44 0.43 -0.59 -8.21
CA ASP A 44 0.60 -1.92 -7.65
C ASP A 44 -0.12 -2.09 -6.30
N PRO A 45 -0.53 -3.32 -5.98
CA PRO A 45 -1.08 -3.64 -4.67
C PRO A 45 -0.05 -3.46 -3.55
N PRO A 46 -0.51 -3.26 -2.30
CA PRO A 46 0.36 -3.15 -1.14
C PRO A 46 1.11 -4.47 -0.92
N ALA A 47 2.41 -4.46 -1.23
CA ALA A 47 3.31 -5.60 -1.02
C ALA A 47 4.39 -5.25 0.01
N TYR A 48 4.61 -6.14 0.98
CA TYR A 48 5.69 -5.97 1.94
C TYR A 48 7.00 -6.41 1.29
N LYS A 49 7.85 -5.44 0.95
CA LYS A 49 9.20 -5.70 0.46
C LYS A 49 10.18 -5.42 1.60
N ARG A 50 10.57 -6.48 2.33
CA ARG A 50 11.70 -6.38 3.26
C ARG A 50 12.96 -6.12 2.44
N LYS A 51 13.70 -5.06 2.75
CA LYS A 51 15.02 -4.88 2.14
C LYS A 51 15.89 -6.06 2.55
N PRO A 52 16.57 -6.73 1.60
CA PRO A 52 17.53 -7.76 1.97
C PRO A 52 18.56 -7.11 2.88
N TYR A 53 18.75 -7.70 4.05
CA TYR A 53 19.76 -7.29 5.01
C TYR A 53 20.80 -8.39 5.05
N THR A 54 21.96 -8.11 4.47
CA THR A 54 23.15 -8.96 4.62
C THR A 54 23.88 -8.51 5.86
N ASN A 55 24.13 -9.41 6.80
CA ASN A 55 24.95 -9.09 7.96
C ASN A 55 26.39 -8.82 7.47
N PRO A 56 26.97 -7.63 7.72
CA PRO A 56 28.34 -7.32 7.35
C PRO A 56 29.36 -8.32 7.94
N GLU A 57 29.08 -8.91 9.10
CA GLU A 57 29.95 -9.92 9.74
C GLU A 57 29.96 -11.26 8.99
N LEU A 58 28.96 -11.52 8.15
CA LEU A 58 28.89 -12.72 7.32
C LEU A 58 29.55 -12.54 5.95
N GLN A 59 29.99 -11.33 5.59
CA GLN A 59 30.69 -11.07 4.33
C GLN A 59 31.99 -11.88 4.15
N PRO A 60 32.84 -12.07 5.18
CA PRO A 60 34.09 -12.82 5.03
C PRO A 60 33.90 -14.32 4.79
N PHE A 61 32.71 -14.87 5.01
CA PHE A 61 32.41 -16.31 4.91
C PHE A 61 31.65 -16.68 3.64
N GLN A 62 31.49 -15.74 2.69
CA GLN A 62 30.98 -16.07 1.37
C GLN A 62 32.12 -16.69 0.55
N GLU A 63 32.12 -18.02 0.42
CA GLU A 63 33.01 -18.74 -0.49
C GLU A 63 32.71 -18.33 -1.95
N TYR A 64 33.78 -18.06 -2.71
CA TYR A 64 33.76 -17.63 -4.11
C TYR A 64 33.58 -18.80 -5.08
#